data_AF-A0A9E3SEV7-F1
#
_entry.id   AF-A0A9E3SEV7-F1
#
_cell.length_a   1.000
_cell.length_b   1.000
_cell.length_c   1.000
_cell.angle_alpha   90.00
_cell.angle_beta   90.00
_cell.angle_gamma   90.00
#
_symmetry.space_group_name_H-M   'P 1'
#
loop_
_entity.id
_entity.type
_entity.pdbx_description
1 polymer ?
#
loop_
_entity_poly.entity_id
_entity_poly.type
_entity_poly.pdbx_seq_one_letter_code
_entity_poly.pdbx_strand_id
1 'polypeptide(L)'
;IYISGMNYYKREFLYDPRRYWSVGDVYAYLTKTPGSSVFKTKFYSSNKELIDNSAIKFVNGNIRFYAPRGFMTFRRVFPDSSAYENLSGQLSGFTINKNRIVSCYHGFKEKDIKIIVKGINGNSEKGYEATIEKFDDLNDIAVLKLVDTTVTLDSSLFSLALDERNTAEEVFVLSYPKSFFMGEEIKLTNGIISSTSGYIGDNTTYQISAPVQGGSSGGPVFDKNGNLIGMINAKYFNADNVSYCIKSKNLMEFLNNNSYITEFVTTNSNQTRTWAERVKDYGKSIYLIEVIDTKTKRKLSRRK
;
A
#
# COMPACT_ATOMS: atom_id res chain seq x y z
N ILE A 1 17.41 -18.60 -14.70
CA ILE A 1 17.52 -17.42 -15.58
C ILE A 1 18.98 -17.02 -15.65
N TYR A 2 19.76 -17.63 -16.54
CA TYR A 2 21.08 -17.05 -16.82
C TYR A 2 20.84 -15.79 -17.66
N ILE A 3 21.33 -14.64 -17.16
CA ILE A 3 21.32 -13.38 -17.90
C ILE A 3 22.79 -13.10 -18.20
N SER A 4 23.20 -13.33 -19.44
CA SER A 4 24.60 -13.14 -19.84
C SER A 4 24.98 -11.66 -19.66
N GLY A 5 26.11 -11.41 -18.97
CA GLY A 5 26.59 -10.07 -18.60
C GLY A 5 26.45 -9.72 -17.10
N MET A 6 25.81 -10.57 -16.28
CA MET A 6 25.84 -10.50 -14.81
C MET A 6 25.74 -11.92 -14.21
N ASN A 7 26.28 -12.11 -13.00
CA ASN A 7 26.31 -13.42 -12.31
C ASN A 7 24.91 -14.03 -12.15
N TYR A 8 24.82 -15.32 -12.53
CA TYR A 8 23.76 -16.32 -12.42
C TYR A 8 22.50 -15.97 -11.60
N TYR A 9 21.31 -16.07 -12.22
CA TYR A 9 20.02 -16.13 -11.51
C TYR A 9 19.34 -17.50 -11.75
N LYS A 10 18.71 -18.12 -10.73
CA LYS A 10 17.87 -19.32 -10.88
C LYS A 10 16.42 -18.96 -10.52
N ARG A 11 15.44 -19.58 -11.21
CA ARG A 11 14.01 -19.56 -10.86
C ARG A 11 13.62 -20.99 -10.51
N GLU A 12 12.82 -21.16 -9.45
CA GLU A 12 11.93 -22.31 -9.30
C GLU A 12 10.49 -21.86 -9.55
N PHE A 13 9.71 -22.70 -10.23
CA PHE A 13 8.32 -22.41 -10.56
C PHE A 13 7.42 -22.69 -9.36
N LEU A 14 6.55 -21.75 -9.00
CA LEU A 14 5.25 -22.07 -8.43
C LEU A 14 4.30 -22.33 -9.63
N TYR A 15 4.42 -23.52 -10.20
CA TYR A 15 3.60 -24.10 -11.28
C TYR A 15 3.67 -23.40 -12.67
N ASP A 16 4.40 -24.02 -13.61
CA ASP A 16 4.21 -23.86 -15.06
C ASP A 16 3.97 -25.25 -15.66
N PRO A 17 2.78 -25.54 -16.21
CA PRO A 17 2.45 -26.86 -16.73
C PRO A 17 3.17 -27.21 -18.04
N ARG A 18 3.99 -26.31 -18.61
CA ARG A 18 4.65 -26.51 -19.91
C ARG A 18 6.18 -26.46 -19.79
N ARG A 19 6.79 -27.65 -19.79
CA ARG A 19 8.23 -27.96 -19.62
C ARG A 19 9.14 -27.47 -20.78
N TYR A 20 9.15 -26.20 -21.16
CA TYR A 20 10.02 -25.74 -22.27
C TYR A 20 11.39 -25.19 -21.84
N TRP A 21 11.54 -24.76 -20.59
CA TRP A 21 12.75 -24.12 -20.09
C TRP A 21 13.51 -25.00 -19.09
N SER A 22 14.82 -25.12 -19.28
CA SER A 22 15.73 -25.89 -18.43
C SER A 22 16.70 -24.99 -17.65
N VAL A 23 17.26 -25.52 -16.56
CA VAL A 23 18.33 -24.83 -15.83
C VAL A 23 19.53 -24.66 -16.76
N GLY A 24 20.05 -23.44 -16.86
CA GLY A 24 21.14 -23.08 -17.79
C GLY A 24 20.66 -22.34 -19.04
N ASP A 25 19.36 -22.41 -19.37
CA ASP A 25 18.82 -21.68 -20.52
C ASP A 25 18.91 -20.14 -20.31
N VAL A 26 19.24 -19.45 -21.41
CA VAL A 26 19.35 -17.98 -21.46
C VAL A 26 18.00 -17.38 -21.80
N TYR A 27 17.49 -16.54 -20.90
CA TYR A 27 16.15 -15.95 -21.03
C TYR A 27 16.17 -14.56 -21.67
N ALA A 28 17.28 -13.84 -21.47
CA ALA A 28 17.45 -12.50 -21.98
C ALA A 28 18.94 -12.16 -22.11
N TYR A 29 19.29 -11.46 -23.18
CA TYR A 29 20.58 -10.77 -23.32
C TYR A 29 20.37 -9.30 -22.99
N LEU A 30 21.21 -8.74 -22.12
CA LEU A 30 21.15 -7.33 -21.75
C LEU A 30 22.25 -6.56 -22.47
N THR A 31 21.90 -5.42 -23.03
CA THR A 31 22.84 -4.43 -23.54
C THR A 31 22.65 -3.16 -22.71
N LYS A 32 23.70 -2.74 -22.01
CA LYS A 32 23.68 -1.52 -21.22
C LYS A 32 23.44 -0.33 -22.14
N THR A 33 22.47 0.51 -21.80
CA THR A 33 22.23 1.76 -22.51
C THR A 33 23.07 2.86 -21.83
N PRO A 34 23.97 3.54 -22.54
CA PRO A 34 24.76 4.63 -21.96
C PRO A 34 23.87 5.71 -21.34
N GLY A 35 24.18 6.13 -20.12
CA GLY A 35 23.43 7.19 -19.42
C GLY A 35 22.02 6.82 -18.93
N SER A 36 21.60 5.56 -19.00
CA SER A 36 20.26 5.14 -18.59
C SER A 36 20.28 3.98 -17.58
N SER A 37 19.27 3.95 -16.70
CA SER A 37 18.98 2.82 -15.80
C SER A 37 18.26 1.65 -16.51
N VAL A 38 18.05 1.77 -17.81
CA VAL A 38 17.35 0.82 -18.67
C VAL A 38 18.35 0.07 -19.56
N PHE A 39 18.20 -1.23 -19.64
CA PHE A 39 18.95 -2.12 -20.52
C PHE A 39 18.11 -2.42 -21.75
N LYS A 40 18.64 -2.22 -22.96
CA LYS A 40 18.03 -2.83 -24.15
C LYS A 40 18.17 -4.34 -24.01
N THR A 41 17.15 -5.10 -24.37
CA THR A 41 17.22 -6.55 -24.23
C THR A 41 16.65 -7.30 -25.44
N LYS A 42 17.23 -8.48 -25.66
CA LYS A 42 16.70 -9.54 -26.51
C LYS A 42 16.17 -10.62 -25.58
N PHE A 43 14.85 -10.74 -25.50
CA PHE A 43 14.18 -11.61 -24.53
C PHE A 43 13.51 -12.78 -25.23
N TYR A 44 13.49 -13.94 -24.58
CA TYR A 44 12.83 -15.13 -25.10
C TYR A 44 11.55 -15.42 -24.33
N SER A 45 10.43 -15.58 -25.05
CA SER A 45 9.11 -15.87 -24.49
C SER A 45 9.04 -17.27 -23.84
N SER A 46 7.92 -17.62 -23.20
CA SER A 46 7.72 -18.97 -22.65
C SER A 46 7.95 -20.10 -23.68
N ASN A 47 7.81 -19.82 -24.97
CA ASN A 47 8.00 -20.77 -26.07
C ASN A 47 9.37 -20.64 -26.76
N LYS A 48 10.35 -19.94 -26.15
CA LYS A 48 11.68 -19.65 -26.72
C LYS A 48 11.67 -18.77 -27.98
N GLU A 49 10.60 -18.03 -28.23
CA GLU A 49 10.57 -17.05 -29.33
C GLU A 49 11.24 -15.75 -28.91
N LEU A 50 12.08 -15.20 -29.80
CA LEU A 50 12.77 -13.94 -29.57
C LEU A 50 11.80 -12.75 -29.69
N ILE A 51 11.76 -11.93 -28.65
CA ILE A 51 11.10 -10.63 -28.60
C ILE A 51 12.19 -9.56 -28.67
N ASP A 52 12.39 -9.03 -29.88
CA ASP A 52 13.24 -7.86 -30.11
C ASP A 52 12.46 -6.56 -29.79
N ASN A 53 13.16 -5.45 -29.59
CA ASN A 53 12.61 -4.17 -29.10
C ASN A 53 11.99 -4.27 -27.70
N SER A 54 12.69 -4.94 -26.81
CA SER A 54 12.34 -4.97 -25.39
C SER A 54 13.39 -4.28 -24.53
N ALA A 55 12.99 -3.89 -23.33
CA ALA A 55 13.86 -3.21 -22.38
C ALA A 55 13.68 -3.78 -20.97
N ILE A 56 14.75 -3.78 -20.18
CA ILE A 56 14.71 -4.19 -18.78
C ILE A 56 15.12 -3.01 -17.90
N LYS A 57 14.34 -2.75 -16.86
CA LYS A 57 14.70 -1.82 -15.78
C LYS A 57 14.68 -2.56 -14.45
N PHE A 58 15.70 -2.33 -13.65
CA PHE A 58 15.71 -2.78 -12.26
C PHE A 58 15.00 -1.72 -11.42
N VAL A 59 13.93 -2.11 -10.72
CA VAL A 59 13.12 -1.20 -9.90
C VAL A 59 12.83 -1.89 -8.58
N ASN A 60 13.30 -1.30 -7.47
CA ASN A 60 13.03 -1.76 -6.10
C ASN A 60 13.33 -3.25 -5.90
N GLY A 61 14.48 -3.72 -6.39
CA GLY A 61 14.88 -5.12 -6.32
C GLY A 61 14.21 -6.05 -7.34
N ASN A 62 13.24 -5.59 -8.13
CA ASN A 62 12.58 -6.38 -9.17
C ASN A 62 13.12 -6.08 -10.57
N ILE A 63 12.84 -6.97 -11.51
CA ILE A 63 13.15 -6.82 -12.93
C ILE A 63 11.85 -6.51 -13.66
N ARG A 64 11.70 -5.29 -14.17
CA ARG A 64 10.58 -4.93 -15.05
C ARG A 64 11.02 -5.06 -16.49
N PHE A 65 10.33 -5.92 -17.22
CA PHE A 65 10.51 -6.19 -18.64
C PHE A 65 9.45 -5.41 -19.42
N TYR A 66 9.88 -4.59 -20.37
CA TYR A 66 9.05 -3.80 -21.26
C TYR A 66 9.11 -4.41 -22.66
N ALA A 67 7.96 -4.72 -23.25
CA ALA A 67 7.80 -5.27 -24.58
C ALA A 67 6.78 -4.45 -25.39
N PRO A 68 6.72 -4.60 -26.73
CA PRO A 68 5.76 -3.87 -27.56
C PRO A 68 4.28 -4.05 -27.15
N ARG A 69 3.94 -5.19 -26.51
CA ARG A 69 2.58 -5.52 -26.07
C ARG A 69 2.30 -5.27 -24.58
N GLY A 70 3.20 -4.58 -23.87
CA GLY A 70 3.04 -4.26 -22.44
C GLY A 70 4.29 -4.56 -21.61
N PHE A 71 4.12 -4.68 -20.29
CA PHE A 71 5.23 -4.99 -19.39
C PHE A 71 4.94 -6.20 -18.50
N MET A 72 6.01 -6.89 -18.10
CA MET A 72 5.99 -8.00 -17.16
C MET A 72 6.98 -7.67 -16.02
N THR A 73 6.60 -7.97 -14.78
CA THR A 73 7.48 -7.75 -13.62
C THR A 73 7.88 -9.09 -13.04
N PHE A 74 9.18 -9.32 -12.90
CA PHE A 74 9.75 -10.50 -12.28
C PHE A 74 10.34 -10.14 -10.92
N ARG A 75 10.05 -10.98 -9.92
CA ARG A 75 10.67 -10.87 -8.60
C ARG A 75 12.10 -11.40 -8.65
N ARG A 76 13.05 -10.63 -8.14
CA ARG A 76 14.41 -11.13 -7.90
C ARG A 76 14.38 -12.03 -6.66
N VAL A 77 14.87 -13.24 -6.82
CA VAL A 77 14.90 -14.27 -5.77
C VAL A 77 16.32 -14.76 -5.46
N PHE A 78 17.36 -14.13 -6.02
CA PHE A 78 18.78 -14.52 -5.87
C PHE A 78 19.76 -13.32 -6.09
N PRO A 79 20.99 -13.30 -5.50
CA PRO A 79 21.53 -14.27 -4.51
C PRO A 79 20.67 -14.29 -3.27
N ASP A 80 20.60 -15.48 -2.66
CA ASP A 80 19.76 -15.83 -1.52
C ASP A 80 19.82 -14.70 -0.49
N SER A 81 18.80 -13.85 -0.51
CA SER A 81 18.72 -12.70 0.37
C SER A 81 17.75 -13.11 1.44
N SER A 82 18.31 -13.60 2.53
CA SER A 82 17.72 -13.65 3.87
C SER A 82 17.18 -12.29 4.37
N ALA A 83 17.10 -11.28 3.50
CA ALA A 83 16.73 -9.89 3.74
C ALA A 83 15.41 -9.47 3.06
N TYR A 84 14.79 -10.28 2.20
CA TYR A 84 13.44 -9.97 1.71
C TYR A 84 12.40 -10.63 2.61
N GLU A 85 11.97 -9.85 3.58
CA GLU A 85 10.76 -10.09 4.36
C GLU A 85 9.57 -10.37 3.40
N ASN A 86 8.87 -11.49 3.60
CA ASN A 86 7.78 -11.92 2.70
C ASN A 86 6.58 -11.00 2.90
N LEU A 87 6.49 -9.94 2.09
CA LEU A 87 5.35 -9.05 2.06
C LEU A 87 4.07 -9.86 1.80
N SER A 88 3.26 -10.05 2.84
CA SER A 88 1.98 -10.76 2.78
C SER A 88 0.82 -9.79 2.55
N GLY A 89 0.98 -8.53 2.95
CA GLY A 89 -0.06 -7.52 2.80
C GLY A 89 0.49 -6.11 2.73
N GLN A 90 -0.36 -5.21 2.24
CA GLN A 90 -0.10 -3.79 2.21
C GLN A 90 -1.37 -3.02 2.53
N LEU A 91 -1.24 -2.01 3.37
CA LEU A 91 -2.31 -1.11 3.77
C LEU A 91 -1.79 0.33 3.77
N SER A 92 -2.73 1.25 3.90
CA SER A 92 -2.48 2.62 4.28
C SER A 92 -2.91 2.81 5.74
N GLY A 93 -2.39 3.83 6.37
CA GLY A 93 -2.87 4.27 7.68
C GLY A 93 -2.62 5.75 7.84
N PHE A 94 -3.21 6.34 8.88
CA PHE A 94 -2.95 7.75 9.19
C PHE A 94 -2.81 7.97 10.69
N THR A 95 -2.05 9.00 11.02
CA THR A 95 -1.80 9.39 12.41
C THR A 95 -3.10 9.78 13.11
N ILE A 96 -3.26 9.35 14.37
CA ILE A 96 -4.30 9.91 15.26
C ILE A 96 -3.67 10.83 16.33
N ASN A 97 -2.39 10.63 16.62
CA ASN A 97 -1.55 11.45 17.48
C ASN A 97 -0.08 11.11 17.20
N LYS A 98 0.84 11.76 17.91
CA LYS A 98 2.30 11.66 17.71
C LYS A 98 2.91 10.26 17.76
N ASN A 99 2.20 9.23 18.21
CA ASN A 99 2.75 7.87 18.31
C ASN A 99 1.78 6.74 17.96
N ARG A 100 0.59 7.05 17.44
CA ARG A 100 -0.41 6.05 17.02
C ARG A 100 -0.92 6.31 15.63
N ILE A 101 -1.13 5.20 14.92
CA ILE A 101 -1.65 5.17 13.55
C ILE A 101 -2.91 4.32 13.58
N VAL A 102 -3.94 4.75 12.85
CA VAL A 102 -5.10 3.91 12.58
C VAL A 102 -5.02 3.31 11.17
N SER A 103 -5.48 2.07 11.02
CA SER A 103 -5.59 1.34 9.76
C SER A 103 -6.70 0.29 9.85
N CYS A 104 -6.83 -0.58 8.85
CA CYS A 104 -7.82 -1.65 8.83
C CYS A 104 -7.31 -2.93 9.48
N TYR A 105 -8.14 -3.56 10.31
CA TYR A 105 -7.77 -4.75 11.06
C TYR A 105 -7.59 -6.01 10.19
N HIS A 106 -8.36 -6.15 9.11
CA HIS A 106 -8.30 -7.33 8.24
C HIS A 106 -6.90 -7.60 7.69
N GLY A 107 -6.09 -6.55 7.54
CA GLY A 107 -4.69 -6.66 7.09
C GLY A 107 -3.76 -7.39 8.06
N PHE A 108 -4.20 -7.59 9.31
CA PHE A 108 -3.35 -8.09 10.40
C PHE A 108 -3.86 -9.39 11.04
N LYS A 109 -4.82 -10.08 10.41
CA LYS A 109 -5.42 -11.32 10.96
C LYS A 109 -4.48 -12.53 10.90
N GLU A 110 -3.43 -12.48 10.09
CA GLU A 110 -2.47 -13.57 9.97
C GLU A 110 -1.60 -13.69 11.24
N LYS A 111 -1.31 -14.94 11.63
CA LYS A 111 -0.35 -15.23 12.72
C LYS A 111 1.08 -15.10 12.23
N ASP A 112 1.98 -14.73 13.13
CA ASP A 112 3.43 -14.58 12.90
C ASP A 112 3.75 -13.51 11.85
N ILE A 113 3.13 -12.33 11.97
CA ILE A 113 3.39 -11.18 11.11
C ILE A 113 4.33 -10.18 11.79
N LYS A 114 5.03 -9.41 10.97
CA LYS A 114 5.72 -8.18 11.35
C LYS A 114 5.08 -7.01 10.60
N ILE A 115 4.87 -5.88 11.30
CA ILE A 115 4.24 -4.70 10.73
C ILE A 115 5.31 -3.61 10.59
N ILE A 116 5.48 -3.10 9.38
CA ILE A 116 6.44 -2.03 9.06
C ILE A 116 5.69 -0.81 8.56
N VAL A 117 5.98 0.35 9.14
CA VAL A 117 5.42 1.65 8.77
C VAL A 117 6.49 2.46 8.04
N LYS A 118 6.16 2.97 6.85
CA LYS A 118 7.03 3.81 6.00
C LYS A 118 6.38 5.17 5.72
N GLY A 119 7.19 6.14 5.30
CA GLY A 119 6.74 7.49 4.95
C GLY A 119 6.84 8.51 6.09
N ILE A 120 7.28 8.08 7.27
CA ILE A 120 7.46 8.97 8.44
C ILE A 120 8.52 10.03 8.12
N ASN A 121 8.20 11.30 8.40
CA ASN A 121 9.04 12.46 8.04
C ASN A 121 9.34 12.54 6.53
N GLY A 122 8.45 12.02 5.68
CA GLY A 122 8.63 12.01 4.23
C GLY A 122 9.67 11.00 3.72
N ASN A 123 10.18 10.10 4.58
CA ASN A 123 11.14 9.08 4.18
C ASN A 123 10.41 7.77 3.83
N SER A 124 10.31 7.48 2.53
CA SER A 124 9.69 6.25 2.02
C SER A 124 10.59 5.01 2.17
N GLU A 125 11.91 5.17 2.23
CA GLU A 125 12.85 4.06 2.29
C GLU A 125 12.98 3.46 3.70
N LYS A 126 12.92 4.30 4.73
CA LYS A 126 13.06 3.88 6.13
C LYS A 126 11.74 3.38 6.69
N GLY A 127 11.70 2.10 7.05
CA GLY A 127 10.60 1.46 7.75
C GLY A 127 10.81 1.42 9.27
N TYR A 128 9.73 1.54 10.02
CA TYR A 128 9.69 1.44 11.48
C TYR A 128 8.75 0.32 11.90
N GLU A 129 9.17 -0.51 12.85
CA GLU A 129 8.32 -1.60 13.34
C GLU A 129 7.17 -1.07 14.20
N ALA A 130 6.00 -1.66 14.02
CA ALA A 130 4.81 -1.37 14.80
C ALA A 130 4.15 -2.64 15.35
N THR A 131 3.35 -2.46 16.38
CA THR A 131 2.52 -3.51 16.99
C THR A 131 1.06 -3.08 17.01
N ILE A 132 0.14 -4.04 16.99
CA ILE A 132 -1.29 -3.77 17.17
C ILE A 132 -1.51 -3.52 18.66
N GLU A 133 -1.93 -2.31 19.02
CA GLU A 133 -2.26 -1.97 20.40
C GLU A 133 -3.72 -2.29 20.73
N LYS A 134 -4.62 -2.02 19.77
CA LYS A 134 -6.06 -2.32 19.89
C LYS A 134 -6.68 -2.57 18.52
N PHE A 135 -7.75 -3.33 18.48
CA PHE A 135 -8.55 -3.51 17.26
C PHE A 135 -10.04 -3.68 17.56
N ASP A 136 -10.84 -3.47 16.53
CA ASP A 136 -12.26 -3.79 16.42
C ASP A 136 -12.46 -4.60 15.13
N ASP A 137 -12.85 -5.86 15.29
CA ASP A 137 -13.05 -6.78 14.17
C ASP A 137 -14.34 -6.48 13.39
N LEU A 138 -15.35 -5.91 14.05
CA LEU A 138 -16.65 -5.63 13.43
C LEU A 138 -16.57 -4.40 12.52
N ASN A 139 -15.94 -3.33 13.01
CA ASN A 139 -15.77 -2.09 12.24
C ASN A 139 -14.49 -2.07 11.39
N ASP A 140 -13.69 -3.14 11.45
CA ASP A 140 -12.43 -3.29 10.72
C ASP A 140 -11.41 -2.17 11.03
N ILE A 141 -11.21 -1.89 12.32
CA ILE A 141 -10.31 -0.83 12.80
C ILE A 141 -9.17 -1.43 13.60
N ALA A 142 -7.94 -0.98 13.35
CA ALA A 142 -6.78 -1.29 14.18
C ALA A 142 -5.99 -0.03 14.53
N VAL A 143 -5.57 0.07 15.78
CA VAL A 143 -4.63 1.09 16.26
C VAL A 143 -3.26 0.46 16.41
N LEU A 144 -2.30 1.01 15.69
CA LEU A 144 -0.90 0.60 15.67
C LEU A 144 -0.05 1.54 16.51
N LYS A 145 0.94 0.96 17.19
CA LYS A 145 1.94 1.65 17.99
C LYS A 145 3.33 1.37 17.45
N LEU A 146 4.11 2.41 17.19
CA LEU A 146 5.53 2.27 16.87
C LEU A 146 6.29 1.65 18.06
N VAL A 147 7.15 0.68 17.75
CA VAL A 147 8.03 0.05 18.75
C VAL A 147 9.14 1.02 19.19
N ASP A 148 9.69 1.76 18.22
CA ASP A 148 10.68 2.81 18.50
C ASP A 148 9.99 4.07 19.04
N THR A 149 10.09 4.28 20.35
CA THR A 149 9.47 5.42 21.05
C THR A 149 10.20 6.74 20.85
N THR A 150 11.38 6.75 20.20
CA THR A 150 12.12 7.99 19.89
C THR A 150 11.60 8.65 18.62
N VAL A 151 10.83 7.91 17.81
CA VAL A 151 10.27 8.38 16.56
C VAL A 151 8.91 9.02 16.83
N THR A 152 8.74 10.24 16.32
CA THR A 152 7.49 10.99 16.41
C THR A 152 6.83 11.01 15.04
N LEU A 153 5.52 10.73 15.02
CA LEU A 153 4.67 10.90 13.84
C LEU A 153 4.31 12.37 13.66
N ASP A 154 4.17 12.79 12.42
CA ASP A 154 3.61 14.11 12.10
C ASP A 154 2.19 14.21 12.71
N SER A 155 1.86 15.34 13.34
CA SER A 155 0.49 15.57 13.84
C SER A 155 -0.49 15.63 12.66
N SER A 156 -1.72 15.18 12.87
CA SER A 156 -2.77 15.25 11.86
C SER A 156 -3.16 16.70 11.58
N LEU A 157 -3.02 17.13 10.32
CA LEU A 157 -3.35 18.50 9.90
C LEU A 157 -4.77 18.66 9.33
N PHE A 158 -5.60 17.62 9.39
CA PHE A 158 -6.96 17.63 8.87
C PHE A 158 -8.01 17.67 9.98
N SER A 159 -9.13 18.31 9.66
CA SER A 159 -10.27 18.45 10.56
C SER A 159 -11.15 17.21 10.57
N LEU A 160 -11.94 17.04 11.63
CA LEU A 160 -12.85 15.92 11.77
C LEU A 160 -14.30 16.38 11.53
N ALA A 161 -15.03 15.66 10.68
CA ALA A 161 -16.47 15.83 10.54
C ALA A 161 -17.19 14.64 11.19
N LEU A 162 -18.01 14.92 12.21
CA LEU A 162 -18.78 13.90 12.93
C LEU A 162 -20.22 13.75 12.41
N ASP A 163 -20.78 14.80 11.79
CA ASP A 163 -22.13 14.71 11.24
C ASP A 163 -22.15 13.85 9.98
N GLU A 164 -23.24 13.14 9.79
CA GLU A 164 -23.46 12.31 8.61
C GLU A 164 -23.39 13.14 7.32
N ARG A 165 -22.79 12.55 6.29
CA ARG A 165 -22.67 13.14 4.96
C ARG A 165 -23.77 12.63 4.05
N ASN A 166 -24.17 13.44 3.09
CA ASN A 166 -25.22 13.12 2.14
C ASN A 166 -24.66 12.50 0.86
N THR A 167 -25.52 11.81 0.11
CA THR A 167 -25.22 11.41 -1.25
C THR A 167 -24.88 12.60 -2.13
N ALA A 168 -24.07 12.38 -3.17
CA ALA A 168 -23.56 13.38 -4.11
C ALA A 168 -22.55 14.39 -3.53
N GLU A 169 -22.17 14.29 -2.26
CA GLU A 169 -21.05 15.08 -1.73
C GLU A 169 -19.71 14.60 -2.31
N GLU A 170 -18.86 15.55 -2.70
CA GLU A 170 -17.53 15.31 -3.24
C GLU A 170 -16.57 14.80 -2.16
N VAL A 171 -15.77 13.80 -2.51
CA VAL A 171 -14.78 13.19 -1.63
C VAL A 171 -13.45 12.99 -2.32
N PHE A 172 -12.38 12.97 -1.54
CA PHE A 172 -11.07 12.52 -1.98
C PHE A 172 -10.41 11.59 -0.95
N VAL A 173 -9.55 10.71 -1.45
CA VAL A 173 -8.85 9.68 -0.69
C VAL A 173 -7.37 9.87 -0.90
N LEU A 174 -6.60 9.79 0.19
CA LEU A 174 -5.16 9.79 0.14
C LEU A 174 -4.65 8.44 0.64
N SER A 175 -3.92 7.70 -0.20
CA SER A 175 -3.48 6.34 0.16
C SER A 175 -2.29 5.85 -0.67
N TYR A 176 -1.83 4.64 -0.37
CA TYR A 176 -0.77 3.91 -1.07
C TYR A 176 -1.32 2.67 -1.80
N PRO A 177 -2.11 2.84 -2.88
CA PRO A 177 -2.59 1.72 -3.67
C PRO A 177 -1.43 1.00 -4.34
N LYS A 178 -1.37 -0.33 -4.17
CA LYS A 178 -0.43 -1.24 -4.85
C LYS A 178 0.97 -0.63 -4.97
N SER A 179 1.54 -0.09 -3.89
CA SER A 179 2.76 0.72 -3.93
C SER A 179 3.93 -0.03 -4.58
N PHE A 180 3.95 -1.36 -4.47
CA PHE A 180 4.88 -2.22 -5.18
C PHE A 180 4.86 -2.04 -6.72
N PHE A 181 3.67 -1.85 -7.29
CA PHE A 181 3.47 -1.68 -8.73
C PHE A 181 3.42 -0.21 -9.14
N MET A 182 2.83 0.63 -8.28
CA MET A 182 2.47 2.01 -8.59
C MET A 182 3.40 3.04 -7.95
N GLY A 183 4.41 2.63 -7.18
CA GLY A 183 5.34 3.52 -6.47
C GLY A 183 4.94 3.79 -5.01
N GLU A 184 5.93 4.09 -4.17
CA GLU A 184 5.79 4.35 -2.73
C GLU A 184 5.44 5.82 -2.42
N GLU A 185 5.06 6.61 -3.42
CA GLU A 185 4.47 7.92 -3.23
C GLU A 185 2.95 7.83 -2.97
N ILE A 186 2.47 8.74 -2.11
CA ILE A 186 1.05 8.88 -1.81
C ILE A 186 0.28 9.27 -3.07
N LYS A 187 -0.91 8.71 -3.23
CA LYS A 187 -1.79 8.97 -4.37
C LYS A 187 -3.11 9.53 -3.88
N LEU A 188 -3.60 10.51 -4.63
CA LEU A 188 -4.93 11.08 -4.47
C LEU A 188 -5.87 10.45 -5.50
N THR A 189 -7.02 9.96 -5.02
CA THR A 189 -8.17 9.63 -5.87
C THR A 189 -9.40 10.38 -5.39
N ASN A 190 -10.32 10.69 -6.28
CA ASN A 190 -11.52 11.48 -5.96
C ASN A 190 -12.78 10.85 -6.54
N GLY A 191 -13.93 11.24 -5.98
CA GLY A 191 -15.24 10.76 -6.36
C GLY A 191 -16.34 11.46 -5.57
N ILE A 192 -17.46 10.78 -5.38
CA ILE A 192 -18.60 11.24 -4.59
C ILE A 192 -19.06 10.16 -3.61
N ILE A 193 -19.85 10.54 -2.62
CA ILE A 193 -20.67 9.61 -1.85
C ILE A 193 -21.83 9.14 -2.72
N SER A 194 -21.81 7.86 -3.09
CA SER A 194 -22.86 7.23 -3.89
C SER A 194 -24.04 6.76 -3.03
N SER A 195 -23.79 6.38 -1.78
CA SER A 195 -24.81 5.95 -0.82
C SER A 195 -24.38 6.23 0.61
N THR A 196 -25.34 6.56 1.48
CA THR A 196 -25.12 6.73 2.93
C THR A 196 -25.06 5.41 3.69
N SER A 197 -25.33 4.30 3.01
CA SER A 197 -25.15 2.93 3.49
C SER A 197 -24.26 2.13 2.52
N GLY A 198 -23.48 1.21 3.07
CA GLY A 198 -22.60 0.34 2.32
C GLY A 198 -23.25 -0.98 1.89
N TYR A 199 -22.43 -2.02 1.83
CA TYR A 199 -22.82 -3.33 1.31
C TYR A 199 -24.03 -3.90 2.07
N ILE A 200 -25.08 -4.31 1.34
CA ILE A 200 -26.34 -4.85 1.90
C ILE A 200 -26.94 -3.91 2.97
N GLY A 201 -26.84 -2.59 2.78
CA GLY A 201 -27.45 -1.61 3.68
C GLY A 201 -26.72 -1.43 5.01
N ASP A 202 -25.45 -1.80 5.11
CA ASP A 202 -24.62 -1.51 6.27
C ASP A 202 -24.54 0.00 6.54
N ASN A 203 -25.14 0.44 7.65
CA ASN A 203 -25.20 1.86 8.01
C ASN A 203 -23.91 2.39 8.65
N THR A 204 -22.92 1.54 8.91
CA THR A 204 -21.62 1.95 9.48
C THR A 204 -20.66 2.47 8.40
N THR A 205 -20.97 2.23 7.12
CA THR A 205 -20.12 2.57 5.99
C THR A 205 -20.83 3.46 4.98
N TYR A 206 -20.05 4.30 4.28
CA TYR A 206 -20.48 4.95 3.05
C TYR A 206 -20.09 4.11 1.84
N GLN A 207 -20.87 4.18 0.76
CA GLN A 207 -20.40 3.80 -0.57
C GLN A 207 -19.89 5.04 -1.29
N ILE A 208 -18.67 4.98 -1.84
CA ILE A 208 -18.06 6.07 -2.60
C ILE A 208 -17.63 5.61 -3.99
N SER A 209 -17.58 6.54 -4.94
CA SER A 209 -17.12 6.28 -6.31
C SER A 209 -15.61 6.47 -6.51
N ALA A 210 -14.89 6.96 -5.50
CA ALA A 210 -13.45 7.15 -5.59
C ALA A 210 -12.75 5.81 -5.88
N PRO A 211 -11.93 5.72 -6.95
CA PRO A 211 -11.21 4.49 -7.27
C PRO A 211 -10.24 4.13 -6.14
N VAL A 212 -10.37 2.92 -5.58
CA VAL A 212 -9.42 2.36 -4.61
C VAL A 212 -8.93 1.00 -5.07
N GLN A 213 -7.77 0.57 -4.56
CA GLN A 213 -7.15 -0.71 -4.88
C GLN A 213 -6.60 -1.36 -3.60
N GLY A 214 -6.15 -2.61 -3.67
CA GLY A 214 -5.38 -3.21 -2.57
C GLY A 214 -4.20 -2.31 -2.18
N GLY A 215 -4.01 -2.07 -0.88
CA GLY A 215 -3.11 -1.04 -0.36
C GLY A 215 -3.80 0.26 0.06
N SER A 216 -4.98 0.57 -0.48
CA SER A 216 -5.74 1.77 -0.06
C SER A 216 -6.50 1.61 1.26
N SER A 217 -6.78 0.37 1.67
CA SER A 217 -7.45 0.09 2.97
C SER A 217 -6.69 0.72 4.12
N GLY A 218 -7.42 1.37 5.02
CA GLY A 218 -6.90 2.17 6.13
C GLY A 218 -6.53 3.62 5.74
N GLY A 219 -6.64 3.99 4.48
CA GLY A 219 -6.44 5.38 4.03
C GLY A 219 -7.60 6.30 4.43
N PRO A 220 -7.35 7.55 4.80
CA PRO A 220 -8.40 8.50 5.16
C PRO A 220 -9.21 8.96 3.95
N VAL A 221 -10.50 9.20 4.17
CA VAL A 221 -11.45 9.79 3.22
C VAL A 221 -11.85 11.16 3.72
N PHE A 222 -11.74 12.14 2.82
CA PHE A 222 -12.00 13.54 3.11
C PHE A 222 -13.15 14.08 2.28
N ASP A 223 -13.91 15.05 2.81
CA ASP A 223 -14.81 15.89 2.01
C ASP A 223 -14.02 16.95 1.21
N LYS A 224 -14.68 17.69 0.33
CA LYS A 224 -14.05 18.78 -0.46
C LYS A 224 -13.34 19.86 0.36
N ASN A 225 -13.68 20.01 1.64
CA ASN A 225 -13.08 20.99 2.54
C ASN A 225 -11.84 20.43 3.24
N GLY A 226 -11.55 19.12 3.11
CA GLY A 226 -10.44 18.46 3.82
C GLY A 226 -10.82 17.99 5.22
N ASN A 227 -12.11 17.84 5.53
CA ASN A 227 -12.55 17.20 6.77
C ASN A 227 -12.56 15.68 6.60
N LEU A 228 -11.98 14.95 7.54
CA LEU A 228 -12.05 13.49 7.64
C LEU A 228 -13.50 13.07 7.87
N ILE A 229 -14.04 12.30 6.94
CA ILE A 229 -15.41 11.76 6.97
C ILE A 229 -15.43 10.22 7.05
N GLY A 230 -14.29 9.57 6.87
CA GLY A 230 -14.19 8.11 7.00
C GLY A 230 -12.81 7.54 6.69
N MET A 231 -12.72 6.22 6.68
CA MET A 231 -11.50 5.46 6.37
C MET A 231 -11.84 4.30 5.43
N ILE A 232 -11.09 4.13 4.34
CA ILE A 232 -11.32 3.04 3.38
C ILE A 232 -11.19 1.69 4.07
N ASN A 233 -12.20 0.83 3.99
CA ASN A 233 -12.13 -0.53 4.56
C ASN A 233 -12.28 -1.62 3.50
N ALA A 234 -13.05 -1.39 2.43
CA ALA A 234 -13.28 -2.39 1.42
C ALA A 234 -13.45 -1.81 0.01
N LYS A 235 -13.24 -2.68 -0.99
CA LYS A 235 -13.67 -2.47 -2.38
C LYS A 235 -14.59 -3.63 -2.77
N TYR A 236 -15.63 -3.36 -3.54
CA TYR A 236 -16.37 -4.43 -4.19
C TYR A 236 -15.56 -4.98 -5.38
N PHE A 237 -15.14 -6.25 -5.32
CA PHE A 237 -14.23 -6.82 -6.33
C PHE A 237 -14.86 -6.98 -7.72
N ASN A 238 -16.19 -7.12 -7.79
CA ASN A 238 -16.92 -7.36 -9.03
C ASN A 238 -17.46 -6.08 -9.70
N ALA A 239 -17.14 -4.90 -9.17
CA ALA A 239 -17.50 -3.64 -9.78
C ALA A 239 -16.35 -2.63 -9.65
N ASP A 240 -16.14 -1.85 -10.70
CA ASP A 240 -15.24 -0.71 -10.63
C ASP A 240 -15.96 0.49 -10.02
N ASN A 241 -15.19 1.36 -9.36
CA ASN A 241 -15.67 2.58 -8.72
C ASN A 241 -16.79 2.34 -7.69
N VAL A 242 -16.75 1.18 -7.02
CA VAL A 242 -17.58 0.85 -5.85
C VAL A 242 -16.64 0.53 -4.69
N SER A 243 -16.45 1.53 -3.85
CA SER A 243 -15.56 1.47 -2.69
C SER A 243 -16.37 1.76 -1.43
N TYR A 244 -15.94 1.22 -0.30
CA TYR A 244 -16.58 1.46 1.00
C TYR A 244 -15.60 2.09 1.98
N CYS A 245 -16.14 2.94 2.85
CA CYS A 245 -15.38 3.50 3.95
C CYS A 245 -16.20 3.49 5.25
N ILE A 246 -15.55 3.12 6.35
CA ILE A 246 -16.14 3.24 7.69
C ILE A 246 -16.33 4.73 8.00
N LYS A 247 -17.51 5.09 8.52
CA LYS A 247 -17.84 6.48 8.86
C LYS A 247 -16.91 6.98 9.98
N SER A 248 -16.48 8.23 9.87
CA SER A 248 -15.64 8.90 10.89
C SER A 248 -16.27 8.83 12.29
N LYS A 249 -17.60 8.92 12.39
CA LYS A 249 -18.34 8.74 13.65
C LYS A 249 -18.01 7.42 14.35
N ASN A 250 -18.06 6.30 13.64
CA ASN A 250 -17.77 4.97 14.18
C ASN A 250 -16.29 4.83 14.57
N LEU A 251 -15.40 5.36 13.74
CA LEU A 251 -13.97 5.45 14.05
C LEU A 251 -13.74 6.22 15.36
N MET A 252 -14.36 7.38 15.51
CA MET A 252 -14.19 8.24 16.67
C MET A 252 -14.81 7.64 17.93
N GLU A 253 -15.96 6.97 17.83
CA GLU A 253 -16.55 6.23 18.93
C GLU A 253 -15.59 5.14 19.43
N PHE A 254 -14.99 4.36 18.53
CA PHE A 254 -13.97 3.37 18.89
C PHE A 254 -12.75 4.01 19.58
N LEU A 255 -12.22 5.10 19.05
CA LEU A 255 -11.06 5.79 19.63
C LEU A 255 -11.36 6.35 21.02
N ASN A 256 -12.51 7.00 21.18
CA ASN A 256 -12.94 7.59 22.45
C ASN A 256 -13.22 6.52 23.51
N ASN A 257 -13.90 5.42 23.16
CA ASN A 257 -14.18 4.32 24.08
C ASN A 257 -12.90 3.62 24.57
N ASN A 258 -11.81 3.74 23.84
CA ASN A 258 -10.48 3.24 24.25
C ASN A 258 -9.56 4.35 24.78
N SER A 259 -10.11 5.54 25.08
CA SER A 259 -9.39 6.68 25.68
C SER A 259 -8.21 7.19 24.86
N TYR A 260 -8.27 7.06 23.53
CA TYR A 260 -7.26 7.68 22.66
C TYR A 260 -7.50 9.18 22.53
N ILE A 261 -6.49 9.97 22.89
CA ILE A 261 -6.47 11.41 22.61
C ILE A 261 -6.07 11.59 21.14
N THR A 262 -6.94 12.23 20.37
CA THR A 262 -6.73 12.53 18.95
C THR A 262 -6.27 13.97 18.75
N GLU A 263 -5.29 14.20 17.88
CA GLU A 263 -4.77 15.54 17.54
C GLU A 263 -5.40 16.11 16.24
N PHE A 264 -6.66 15.77 15.93
CA PHE A 264 -7.37 16.33 14.78
C PHE A 264 -7.65 17.83 14.97
N VAL A 265 -7.52 18.61 13.91
CA VAL A 265 -7.68 20.07 13.99
C VAL A 265 -9.16 20.44 14.02
N THR A 266 -9.61 21.27 14.97
CA THR A 266 -11.03 21.62 15.11
C THR A 266 -11.55 22.59 14.04
N THR A 267 -10.67 23.30 13.33
CA THR A 267 -11.03 24.18 12.21
C THR A 267 -9.97 24.17 11.12
N ASN A 268 -10.39 24.24 9.86
CA ASN A 268 -9.49 24.37 8.72
C ASN A 268 -8.87 25.79 8.69
N SER A 269 -7.82 26.01 9.49
CA SER A 269 -7.09 27.29 9.55
C SER A 269 -6.21 27.58 8.31
N ASN A 270 -6.19 26.66 7.33
CA ASN A 270 -5.33 26.71 6.14
C ASN A 270 -6.00 27.35 4.90
N GLN A 271 -7.01 28.21 5.07
CA GLN A 271 -7.73 28.83 3.93
C GLN A 271 -6.84 29.70 3.03
N THR A 272 -5.69 30.16 3.52
CA THR A 272 -4.72 30.94 2.74
C THR A 272 -3.84 30.08 1.81
N ARG A 273 -3.79 28.76 2.02
CA ARG A 273 -3.03 27.83 1.18
C ARG A 273 -3.84 27.34 -0.01
N THR A 274 -3.15 27.14 -1.12
CA THR A 274 -3.74 26.51 -2.31
C THR A 274 -4.19 25.09 -2.00
N TRP A 275 -5.12 24.57 -2.80
CA TRP A 275 -5.58 23.19 -2.65
C TRP A 275 -4.43 22.16 -2.66
N ALA A 276 -3.50 22.29 -3.59
CA ALA A 276 -2.36 21.39 -3.72
C ALA A 276 -1.46 21.40 -2.47
N GLU A 277 -1.25 22.57 -1.86
CA GLU A 277 -0.47 22.69 -0.62
C GLU A 277 -1.19 22.02 0.55
N ARG A 278 -2.51 22.20 0.68
CA ARG A 278 -3.30 21.52 1.73
C ARG A 278 -3.22 20.00 1.59
N VAL A 279 -3.41 19.48 0.38
CA VAL A 279 -3.31 18.04 0.09
C VAL A 279 -1.92 17.51 0.42
N LYS A 280 -0.86 18.25 0.10
CA LYS A 280 0.52 17.89 0.44
C LYS A 280 0.73 17.84 1.96
N ASP A 281 0.14 18.78 2.69
CA ASP A 281 0.20 18.81 4.15
C ASP A 281 -0.55 17.61 4.78
N TYR A 282 -1.75 17.29 4.29
CA TYR A 282 -2.50 16.10 4.75
C TYR A 282 -1.72 14.81 4.51
N GLY A 283 -1.00 14.71 3.39
CA GLY A 283 -0.18 13.55 3.05
C GLY A 283 0.96 13.23 4.01
N LYS A 284 1.44 14.20 4.80
CA LYS A 284 2.50 13.98 5.82
C LYS A 284 2.04 13.07 6.96
N SER A 285 0.75 13.04 7.21
CA SER A 285 0.11 12.29 8.29
C SER A 285 -0.38 10.91 7.86
N ILE A 286 0.00 10.45 6.66
CA ILE A 286 -0.48 9.21 6.04
C ILE A 286 0.72 8.32 5.72
N TYR A 287 0.60 7.04 6.05
CA TYR A 287 1.71 6.11 6.05
C TYR A 287 1.40 4.86 5.24
N LEU A 288 2.46 4.33 4.62
CA LEU A 288 2.45 3.02 3.99
C LEU A 288 2.68 1.97 5.08
N ILE A 289 1.81 0.97 5.16
CA ILE A 289 1.94 -0.15 6.10
C ILE A 289 2.21 -1.41 5.31
N GLU A 290 3.33 -2.06 5.59
CA GLU A 290 3.73 -3.34 5.03
C GLU A 290 3.55 -4.43 6.09
N VAL A 291 2.88 -5.51 5.71
CA VAL A 291 2.69 -6.70 6.54
C VAL A 291 3.56 -7.80 6.00
N ILE A 292 4.36 -8.38 6.87
CA ILE A 292 5.43 -9.32 6.51
C ILE A 292 5.18 -10.64 7.22
N ASP A 293 5.09 -11.73 6.45
CA ASP A 293 5.05 -13.09 6.98
C ASP A 293 6.44 -13.51 7.50
N THR A 294 6.51 -13.86 8.78
CA THR A 294 7.74 -14.29 9.44
C THR A 294 7.91 -15.81 9.53
N LYS A 295 6.91 -16.62 9.14
CA LYS A 295 6.94 -18.10 9.24
C LYS A 295 8.08 -18.72 8.45
N THR A 296 8.51 -18.10 7.35
CA THR A 296 9.57 -18.64 6.49
C THR A 296 10.94 -18.65 7.18
N LYS A 297 11.19 -17.74 8.15
CA LYS A 297 12.45 -17.73 8.92
C LYS A 297 12.60 -18.98 9.82
N ARG A 298 11.51 -19.57 10.31
CA ARG A 298 11.52 -20.75 11.21
C ARG A 298 11.85 -22.07 10.52
N LYS A 299 11.56 -22.25 9.22
CA LYS A 299 11.87 -23.49 8.50
C LYS A 299 13.34 -23.62 8.12
N LEU A 300 14.05 -22.51 7.96
CA LEU A 300 15.47 -22.49 7.57
C LEU A 300 16.41 -22.71 8.77
N SER A 301 16.04 -22.28 9.99
CA SER A 301 16.87 -22.49 11.19
C SER A 301 16.87 -23.92 11.73
N ARG A 302 15.87 -24.74 11.34
CA ARG A 302 15.77 -26.17 11.72
C ARG A 302 16.46 -27.14 10.74
N ARG A 303 17.13 -26.61 9.70
CA ARG A 303 17.87 -27.41 8.70
C ARG A 303 19.39 -27.23 8.78
N LYS A 304 19.91 -26.70 9.89
CA LYS A 304 21.34 -26.74 10.22
C LYS A 304 21.62 -27.89 11.16
#